data_AF-A0A1Y1LXW3-F1
#
_entry.id   AF-A0A1Y1LXW3-F1
#
_cell.length_a   1.000
_cell.length_b   1.000
_cell.length_c   1.000
_cell.angle_alpha   90.00
_cell.angle_beta   90.00
_cell.angle_gamma   90.00
#
_symmetry.space_group_name_H-M   'P 1'
#
loop_
_entity.id
_entity.type
_entity.pdbx_description
1 polymer ?
#
loop_
_entity_poly.entity_id
_entity_poly.type
_entity_poly.pdbx_seq_one_letter_code
_entity_poly.pdbx_strand_id
1 'polypeptide(L)'
;KTLDGNIGPSRLAFTLMARISAIWGGPDVATISQNPVAPTTNPAPAIPGFDRFMLDRFHSVCWEVMRNPSFRPAQDAQTRQVLTEIAGLEQTIYTKTGDVFIQELQNGLFPTLGINGDEFLRSLTTSTDKKGFSSYLQGLLKNRR
;
A
#
# COMPACT_ATOMS: atom_id res chain seq x y z
N LYS A 1 -7.92 -14.55 20.27
CA LYS A 1 -7.99 -15.74 19.38
C LYS A 1 -8.38 -15.26 17.99
N THR A 2 -7.46 -14.94 17.07
CA THR A 2 -7.96 -14.34 15.80
C THR A 2 -7.05 -14.37 14.56
N LEU A 3 -5.83 -14.93 14.59
CA LEU A 3 -4.99 -14.98 13.38
C LEU A 3 -4.58 -16.39 12.93
N ASP A 4 -4.67 -17.40 13.80
CA ASP A 4 -4.25 -18.77 13.46
C ASP A 4 -5.17 -19.47 12.43
N GLY A 5 -6.28 -18.87 12.01
CA GLY A 5 -7.30 -19.54 11.18
C GLY A 5 -7.49 -19.01 9.75
N ASN A 6 -7.16 -17.75 9.43
CA ASN A 6 -7.71 -17.09 8.22
C ASN A 6 -6.69 -16.33 7.36
N ILE A 7 -5.42 -16.75 7.32
CA ILE A 7 -4.42 -16.08 6.47
C ILE A 7 -4.74 -16.23 4.97
N GLY A 8 -5.29 -17.37 4.55
CA GLY A 8 -5.78 -17.60 3.19
C GLY A 8 -6.86 -16.60 2.75
N PRO A 9 -7.98 -16.47 3.49
CA PRO A 9 -8.99 -15.44 3.28
C PRO A 9 -8.43 -14.01 3.28
N SER A 10 -7.50 -13.68 4.18
CA SER A 10 -6.89 -12.35 4.22
C SER A 10 -6.15 -12.03 2.92
N ARG A 11 -5.36 -12.98 2.39
CA ARG A 11 -4.67 -12.81 1.11
C ARG A 11 -5.67 -12.53 -0.03
N LEU A 12 -6.76 -13.31 -0.09
CA LEU A 12 -7.81 -13.12 -1.08
C LEU A 12 -8.48 -11.74 -0.97
N ALA A 13 -8.70 -11.25 0.25
CA ALA A 13 -9.28 -9.94 0.48
C ALA A 13 -8.38 -8.81 -0.08
N PHE A 14 -7.06 -8.86 0.17
CA PHE A 14 -6.13 -7.88 -0.40
C PHE A 14 -6.04 -7.95 -1.93
N THR A 15 -6.02 -9.16 -2.50
CA THR A 15 -6.09 -9.32 -3.95
C THR A 15 -7.39 -8.74 -4.53
N LEU A 16 -8.52 -8.93 -3.85
CA LEU A 16 -9.80 -8.36 -4.26
C LEU A 16 -9.78 -6.83 -4.19
N MET A 17 -9.29 -6.25 -3.08
CA MET A 17 -9.16 -4.80 -2.94
C MET A 17 -8.29 -4.21 -4.06
N ALA A 18 -7.16 -4.85 -4.41
CA ALA A 18 -6.32 -4.41 -5.51
C ALA A 18 -7.05 -4.43 -6.86
N ARG A 19 -7.89 -5.46 -7.12
CA ARG A 19 -8.71 -5.52 -8.34
C ARG A 19 -9.79 -4.43 -8.35
N ILE A 20 -10.46 -4.21 -7.22
CA ILE A 20 -11.45 -3.14 -7.09
C ILE A 20 -10.78 -1.78 -7.34
N SER A 21 -9.62 -1.51 -6.75
CA SER A 21 -8.81 -0.31 -7.00
C SER A 21 -8.42 -0.15 -8.46
N ALA A 22 -8.01 -1.23 -9.12
CA ALA A 22 -7.64 -1.19 -10.53
C ALA A 22 -8.82 -0.84 -11.46
N ILE A 23 -10.03 -1.33 -11.16
CA ILE A 23 -11.21 -1.14 -12.00
C ILE A 23 -11.92 0.18 -11.67
N TRP A 24 -12.14 0.48 -10.40
CA TRP A 24 -12.94 1.64 -9.97
C TRP A 24 -12.10 2.90 -9.72
N GLY A 25 -10.78 2.77 -9.57
CA GLY A 25 -9.87 3.89 -9.39
C GLY A 25 -9.63 4.73 -10.64
N GLY A 26 -10.14 4.31 -11.81
CA GLY A 26 -9.99 5.07 -13.06
C GLY A 26 -8.64 4.86 -13.75
N PRO A 27 -8.21 5.76 -14.64
CA PRO A 27 -6.91 5.67 -15.32
C PRO A 27 -5.75 5.86 -14.34
N ASP A 28 -4.57 5.33 -14.68
CA ASP A 28 -3.36 5.63 -13.91
C ASP A 28 -2.92 7.07 -14.17
N VAL A 29 -2.71 7.83 -13.10
CA VAL A 29 -2.28 9.24 -13.11
C VAL A 29 -0.86 9.43 -12.60
N ALA A 30 -0.26 8.37 -12.06
CA ALA A 30 1.13 8.31 -11.62
C ALA A 30 1.81 7.03 -12.12
N THR A 31 3.12 7.13 -12.38
CA THR A 31 3.91 6.03 -12.93
C THR A 31 4.94 5.55 -11.91
N ILE A 32 5.01 4.23 -11.72
CA ILE A 32 6.10 3.57 -10.98
C ILE A 32 7.15 3.16 -12.00
N SER A 33 8.37 3.68 -11.86
CA SER A 33 9.48 3.40 -12.77
C SER A 33 10.81 3.68 -12.07
N GLN A 34 11.93 3.26 -12.66
CA GLN A 34 13.25 3.58 -12.09
C GLN A 34 13.53 5.09 -12.02
N ASN A 35 12.89 5.88 -12.91
CA ASN A 35 12.95 7.34 -12.92
C ASN A 35 11.51 7.90 -12.86
N PRO A 36 10.90 7.93 -11.67
CA PRO A 36 9.53 8.38 -11.51
C PRO A 36 9.41 9.86 -11.86
N VAL A 37 8.33 10.20 -12.56
CA VAL A 37 7.95 11.59 -12.87
C VAL A 37 6.80 11.97 -11.95
N ALA A 38 6.72 13.25 -11.58
CA ALA A 38 5.60 13.75 -10.79
C ALA A 38 4.25 13.44 -11.48
N PRO A 39 3.20 13.07 -10.72
CA PRO A 39 1.85 12.91 -11.24
C PRO A 39 1.42 14.17 -12.00
N THR A 40 0.94 14.03 -13.23
CA THR A 40 0.61 15.18 -14.10
C THR A 40 -0.89 15.41 -14.25
N THR A 41 -1.70 14.45 -13.79
CA THR A 41 -3.14 14.41 -14.02
C THR A 41 -3.89 14.24 -12.70
N ASN A 42 -5.02 14.93 -12.55
CA ASN A 42 -5.89 14.73 -11.39
C ASN A 42 -6.55 13.34 -11.43
N PRO A 43 -6.77 12.69 -10.28
CA PRO A 43 -7.50 11.43 -10.22
C PRO A 43 -8.89 11.54 -10.86
N ALA A 44 -9.27 10.53 -11.64
CA ALA A 44 -10.56 10.46 -12.32
C ALA A 44 -11.21 9.09 -12.09
N PRO A 45 -11.63 8.78 -10.84
CA PRO A 45 -12.17 7.47 -10.51
C PRO A 45 -13.47 7.19 -11.27
N ALA A 46 -13.70 5.94 -11.63
CA ALA A 46 -14.92 5.52 -12.33
C ALA A 46 -16.17 5.65 -11.43
N ILE A 47 -15.97 5.59 -10.11
CA ILE A 47 -16.99 5.85 -9.10
C ILE A 47 -16.59 7.15 -8.37
N PRO A 48 -17.44 8.19 -8.34
CA PRO A 48 -17.14 9.44 -7.65
C PRO A 48 -16.75 9.22 -6.17
N GLY A 49 -15.63 9.82 -5.75
CA GLY A 49 -15.10 9.73 -4.38
C GLY A 49 -14.38 8.43 -4.05
N PHE A 50 -14.24 7.51 -5.01
CA PHE A 50 -13.57 6.23 -4.77
C PHE A 50 -12.06 6.37 -4.53
N ASP A 51 -11.44 7.39 -5.11
CA ASP A 51 -10.08 7.84 -4.79
C ASP A 51 -9.91 8.12 -3.29
N ARG A 52 -10.81 8.91 -2.70
CA ARG A 52 -10.78 9.18 -1.25
C ARG A 52 -11.10 7.93 -0.43
N PHE A 53 -12.05 7.12 -0.87
CA PHE A 53 -12.37 5.84 -0.21
C PHE A 53 -11.16 4.90 -0.14
N MET A 54 -10.35 4.81 -1.21
CA MET A 54 -9.12 4.01 -1.20
C MET A 54 -8.14 4.47 -0.11
N LEU A 55 -7.98 5.77 0.09
CA LEU A 55 -7.12 6.33 1.14
C LEU A 55 -7.70 6.05 2.54
N ASP A 56 -8.97 6.39 2.74
CA ASP A 56 -9.61 6.30 4.06
C ASP A 56 -9.82 4.86 4.54
N ARG A 57 -9.99 3.91 3.60
CA ARG A 57 -10.28 2.50 3.93
C ARG A 57 -9.15 1.56 3.58
N PHE A 58 -8.74 1.49 2.32
CA PHE A 58 -7.81 0.45 1.88
C PHE A 58 -6.40 0.69 2.40
N HIS A 59 -5.88 1.91 2.22
CA HIS A 59 -4.59 2.30 2.77
C HIS A 59 -4.57 2.17 4.31
N SER A 60 -5.62 2.65 4.99
CA SER A 60 -5.75 2.50 6.44
C SER A 60 -5.68 1.03 6.91
N VAL A 61 -6.39 0.12 6.25
CA VAL A 61 -6.38 -1.32 6.57
C VAL A 61 -5.00 -1.94 6.36
N CYS A 62 -4.26 -1.56 5.32
CA CYS A 62 -2.87 -1.99 5.14
C CYS A 62 -2.02 -1.69 6.38
N TRP A 63 -2.12 -0.48 6.92
CA TRP A 63 -1.39 -0.06 8.12
C TRP A 63 -1.89 -0.71 9.40
N GLU A 64 -3.19 -0.99 9.53
CA GLU A 64 -3.73 -1.76 10.65
C GLU A 64 -3.15 -3.18 10.70
N VAL A 65 -3.10 -3.87 9.57
CA VAL A 65 -2.51 -5.21 9.48
C VAL A 65 -1.01 -5.16 9.76
N MET A 66 -0.29 -4.21 9.16
CA MET A 66 1.16 -4.05 9.36
C MET A 66 1.54 -3.71 10.80
N ARG A 67 0.67 -3.01 11.54
CA ARG A 67 0.89 -2.69 12.97
C ARG A 67 0.52 -3.83 13.91
N ASN A 68 -0.15 -4.88 13.42
CA ASN A 68 -0.56 -5.99 14.26
C ASN A 68 0.67 -6.81 14.73
N PRO A 69 0.92 -6.98 16.04
CA PRO A 69 2.08 -7.73 16.55
C PRO A 69 2.13 -9.21 16.13
N SER A 70 0.96 -9.79 15.81
CA SER A 70 0.83 -11.16 15.31
C SER A 70 1.14 -11.26 13.81
N PHE A 71 1.19 -10.14 13.09
CA PHE A 71 1.64 -10.11 11.70
C PHE A 71 3.17 -10.20 11.64
N ARG A 72 3.71 -11.34 11.20
CA ARG A 72 5.14 -11.68 11.29
C ARG A 72 5.74 -12.12 9.94
N PRO A 73 5.74 -11.25 8.91
CA PRO A 73 6.18 -11.59 7.55
C PRO A 73 7.67 -11.98 7.45
N ALA A 74 8.48 -11.68 8.46
CA ALA A 74 9.88 -12.12 8.53
C ALA A 74 10.06 -13.57 9.02
N GLN A 75 9.05 -14.15 9.67
CA GLN A 75 9.11 -15.47 10.30
C GLN A 75 8.09 -16.45 9.68
N ASP A 76 7.06 -15.93 9.00
CA ASP A 76 5.97 -16.72 8.45
C ASP A 76 5.76 -16.39 6.96
N ALA A 77 5.87 -17.42 6.12
CA ALA A 77 5.73 -17.31 4.66
C ALA A 77 4.32 -16.89 4.21
N GLN A 78 3.27 -17.26 4.93
CA GLN A 78 1.89 -16.89 4.59
C GLN A 78 1.66 -15.40 4.84
N THR A 79 2.09 -14.88 6.00
CA THR A 79 2.01 -13.43 6.26
C THR A 79 2.95 -12.63 5.35
N ARG A 80 4.06 -13.23 4.89
CA ARG A 80 4.91 -12.64 3.85
C ARG A 80 4.17 -12.48 2.52
N GLN A 81 3.36 -13.45 2.11
CA GLN A 81 2.53 -13.31 0.90
C GLN A 81 1.50 -12.21 1.06
N VAL A 82 0.86 -12.09 2.23
CA VAL A 82 -0.06 -10.98 2.53
C VAL A 82 0.65 -9.63 2.43
N LEU A 83 1.89 -9.52 2.92
CA LEU A 83 2.69 -8.30 2.79
C LEU A 83 2.96 -7.95 1.32
N THR A 84 3.15 -8.94 0.45
CA THR A 84 3.31 -8.71 -0.99
C THR A 84 2.01 -8.22 -1.64
N GLU A 85 0.85 -8.72 -1.21
CA GLU A 85 -0.44 -8.20 -1.68
C GLU A 85 -0.69 -6.77 -1.18
N ILE A 86 -0.34 -6.46 0.07
CA ILE A 86 -0.38 -5.10 0.62
C ILE A 86 0.50 -4.16 -0.21
N ALA A 87 1.75 -4.55 -0.48
CA ALA A 87 2.67 -3.78 -1.30
C ALA A 87 2.08 -3.46 -2.68
N GLY A 88 1.48 -4.46 -3.34
CA GLY A 88 0.81 -4.26 -4.63
C GLY A 88 -0.43 -3.37 -4.56
N LEU A 89 -1.21 -3.45 -3.48
CA LEU A 89 -2.37 -2.59 -3.26
C LEU A 89 -1.93 -1.13 -3.07
N GLU A 90 -0.94 -0.86 -2.22
CA GLU A 90 -0.38 0.48 -2.01
C GLU A 90 0.13 1.10 -3.33
N GLN A 91 0.84 0.31 -4.13
CA GLN A 91 1.28 0.74 -5.47
C GLN A 91 0.09 1.07 -6.38
N THR A 92 -0.97 0.26 -6.34
CA THR A 92 -2.19 0.52 -7.13
C THR A 92 -2.88 1.79 -6.66
N ILE A 93 -3.00 2.01 -5.34
CA ILE A 93 -3.59 3.24 -4.80
C ILE A 93 -2.79 4.44 -5.30
N TYR A 94 -1.46 4.42 -5.16
CA TYR A 94 -0.60 5.48 -5.66
C TYR A 94 -0.77 5.75 -7.16
N THR A 95 -0.79 4.73 -8.03
CA THR A 95 -0.96 4.95 -9.48
C THR A 95 -2.31 5.57 -9.81
N LYS A 96 -3.37 5.28 -9.04
CA LYS A 96 -4.72 5.82 -9.25
C LYS A 96 -4.92 7.21 -8.66
N THR A 97 -4.26 7.55 -7.57
CA THR A 97 -4.52 8.80 -6.84
C THR A 97 -3.40 9.83 -6.91
N GLY A 98 -2.19 9.44 -7.32
CA GLY A 98 -1.05 10.35 -7.53
C GLY A 98 -0.75 11.24 -6.32
N ASP A 99 -0.73 12.56 -6.53
CA ASP A 99 -0.37 13.55 -5.52
C ASP A 99 -1.25 13.51 -4.27
N VAL A 100 -2.52 13.10 -4.40
CA VAL A 100 -3.43 12.97 -3.25
C VAL A 100 -2.89 11.94 -2.26
N PHE A 101 -2.27 10.86 -2.74
CA PHE A 101 -1.62 9.86 -1.88
C PHE A 101 -0.40 10.45 -1.17
N ILE A 102 0.43 11.21 -1.90
CA ILE A 102 1.63 11.84 -1.36
C ILE A 102 1.26 12.79 -0.22
N GLN A 103 0.23 13.62 -0.43
CA GLN A 103 -0.28 14.53 0.59
C GLN A 103 -0.83 13.79 1.81
N GLU A 104 -1.54 12.68 1.61
CA GLU A 104 -2.04 11.85 2.71
C GLU A 104 -0.89 11.25 3.53
N LEU A 105 0.20 10.80 2.89
CA LEU A 105 1.37 10.30 3.61
C LEU A 105 2.07 11.39 4.43
N GLN A 106 2.25 12.57 3.84
CA GLN A 106 2.94 13.68 4.50
C GLN A 106 2.16 14.25 5.68
N ASN A 107 0.83 14.31 5.57
CA ASN A 107 -0.03 14.93 6.57
C ASN A 107 -0.72 13.92 7.51
N GLY A 108 -0.69 12.62 7.17
CA GLY A 108 -1.46 11.58 7.83
C GLY A 108 -0.67 10.81 8.89
N LEU A 109 -0.66 9.48 8.76
CA LEU A 109 -0.17 8.58 9.81
C LEU A 109 1.36 8.62 10.01
N PHE A 110 2.14 8.96 8.99
CA PHE A 110 3.59 8.77 9.02
C PHE A 110 4.34 9.66 10.02
N PRO A 111 4.01 10.97 10.15
CA PRO A 111 4.58 11.81 11.20
C PRO A 111 4.40 11.22 12.61
N THR A 112 3.23 10.64 12.88
CA THR A 112 2.94 10.01 14.19
C THR A 112 3.66 8.68 14.38
N LEU A 113 4.02 8.01 13.29
CA LEU A 113 4.66 6.70 13.30
C LEU A 113 6.19 6.78 13.18
N GLY A 114 6.78 7.97 13.01
CA GLY A 114 8.22 8.16 12.80
C GLY A 114 8.73 7.53 11.50
N ILE A 115 7.86 7.34 10.51
CA ILE A 115 8.23 6.77 9.20
C ILE A 115 8.74 7.92 8.32
N ASN A 116 9.91 7.74 7.71
CA ASN A 116 10.40 8.68 6.72
C ASN A 116 9.57 8.55 5.43
N GLY A 117 8.65 9.49 5.23
CA GLY A 117 7.78 9.52 4.06
C GLY A 117 8.52 9.60 2.72
N ASP A 118 9.66 10.29 2.67
CA ASP A 118 10.45 10.42 1.44
C ASP A 118 11.09 9.09 1.04
N GLU A 119 11.62 8.34 2.01
CA GLU A 119 12.18 7.01 1.77
C GLU A 119 11.10 6.02 1.36
N PHE A 120 9.94 6.07 2.02
CA PHE A 120 8.78 5.25 1.66
C PHE A 120 8.32 5.54 0.23
N LEU A 121 8.11 6.82 -0.11
CA LEU A 121 7.69 7.24 -1.44
C LEU A 121 8.72 6.85 -2.50
N ARG A 122 10.00 7.04 -2.22
CA ARG A 122 11.07 6.59 -3.12
C ARG A 122 10.98 5.08 -3.36
N SER A 123 10.85 4.28 -2.31
CA SER A 123 10.75 2.82 -2.48
C SER A 123 9.49 2.40 -3.21
N LEU A 124 8.35 3.02 -2.90
CA LEU A 124 7.05 2.77 -3.56
C LEU A 124 7.12 3.04 -5.08
N THR A 125 7.73 4.17 -5.46
CA THR A 125 7.76 4.67 -6.84
C THR A 125 8.86 4.07 -7.71
N THR A 126 9.95 3.59 -7.11
CA THR A 126 11.08 3.00 -7.85
C THR A 126 11.04 1.47 -7.92
N SER A 127 10.30 0.82 -7.04
CA SER A 127 10.12 -0.63 -7.06
C SER A 127 9.14 -1.04 -8.15
N THR A 128 9.64 -1.31 -9.36
CA THR A 128 8.80 -1.72 -10.50
C THR A 128 8.14 -3.08 -10.32
N ASP A 129 8.59 -3.87 -9.34
CA ASP A 129 7.99 -5.14 -8.97
C ASP A 129 7.47 -5.13 -7.51
N LYS A 130 6.43 -5.92 -7.27
CA LYS A 130 5.79 -6.04 -5.95
C LYS A 130 6.74 -6.56 -4.87
N LYS A 131 7.77 -7.35 -5.22
CA LYS A 131 8.70 -7.94 -4.23
C LYS A 131 9.70 -6.91 -3.73
N GLY A 132 10.15 -5.99 -4.59
CA GLY A 132 11.02 -4.87 -4.21
C GLY A 132 10.39 -4.06 -3.09
N PHE A 133 9.18 -3.55 -3.33
CA PHE A 133 8.49 -2.75 -2.32
C PHE A 133 8.08 -3.55 -1.08
N SER A 134 7.63 -4.79 -1.26
CA SER A 134 7.35 -5.69 -0.13
C SER A 134 8.58 -5.95 0.75
N SER A 135 9.78 -5.99 0.17
CA SER A 135 11.03 -6.18 0.92
C SER A 135 11.38 -4.95 1.74
N TYR A 136 11.17 -3.75 1.18
CA TYR A 136 11.28 -2.50 1.93
C TYR A 136 10.31 -2.47 3.11
N LEU A 137 9.02 -2.77 2.91
CA LEU A 137 8.04 -2.83 3.98
C LEU A 137 8.43 -3.86 5.06
N GLN A 138 8.97 -5.01 4.65
CA GLN A 138 9.45 -6.01 5.60
C GLN A 138 10.61 -5.47 6.46
N GLY A 139 11.53 -4.71 5.87
CA GLY A 139 12.62 -4.03 6.58
C GLY A 139 12.09 -2.97 7.55
N LEU A 140 11.15 -2.14 7.08
CA LEU A 140 10.47 -1.14 7.90
C LEU A 140 9.83 -1.78 9.15
N LEU A 141 9.14 -2.91 9.00
CA LEU A 141 8.50 -3.62 10.12
C LEU A 141 9.50 -4.24 11.10
N LYS A 142 10.68 -4.65 10.64
CA LYS A 142 11.75 -5.16 11.52
C LYS A 142 12.32 -4.07 12.41
N ASN A 143 12.57 -2.88 11.84
CA ASN A 143 13.18 -1.75 12.55
C ASN A 143 12.26 -1.11 13.60
N ARG A 144 10.97 -1.49 13.63
CA ARG A 144 9.97 -1.00 14.58
C ARG A 144 9.80 -1.88 15.83
N ARG A 145 10.48 -3.02 15.89
CA ARG A 145 10.52 -3.91 17.07
C ARG A 145 11.82 -3.73 17.82
#